data_AF-A0A2G9MSB2-F1
#
_entry.id   AF-A0A2G9MSB2-F1
#
_cell.length_a   1.000
_cell.length_b   1.000
_cell.length_c   1.000
_cell.angle_alpha   90.00
_cell.angle_beta   90.00
_cell.angle_gamma   90.00
#
_symmetry.space_group_name_H-M   'P 1'
#
loop_
_entity.id
_entity.type
_entity.pdbx_description
1 polymer ?
#
loop_
_entity_poly.entity_id
_entity_poly.type
_entity_poly.pdbx_seq_one_letter_code
_entity_poly.pdbx_strand_id
1 'polypeptide(L)'
;MKVLMLGWEFPPFFAGGAGIVCSELSKALITQGTDILFVMPSGPDNTSSAESQNLKIIVTNNKYRNVKIRIKKIDSLLHAYATPQSYNQQYTQMINGT
;
A
#
# COMPACT_ATOMS: atom_id res chain seq x y z
N MET A 1 12.96 20.10 -3.99
CA MET A 1 12.01 20.26 -2.87
C MET A 1 11.88 18.93 -2.14
N LYS A 2 11.60 18.88 -0.83
CA LYS A 2 11.43 17.61 -0.09
C LYS A 2 9.98 17.43 0.36
N VAL A 3 9.40 16.27 0.06
CA VAL A 3 8.00 15.93 0.40
C VAL A 3 7.95 14.63 1.18
N LEU A 4 7.19 14.64 2.28
CA LEU A 4 6.81 13.45 3.03
C LEU A 4 5.39 13.04 2.58
N MET A 5 5.25 11.80 2.13
CA MET A 5 3.94 11.21 1.82
C MET A 5 3.63 10.11 2.82
N LEU A 6 2.42 10.14 3.37
CA LEU A 6 1.91 9.08 4.23
C LEU A 6 0.86 8.31 3.45
N GLY A 7 1.03 6.99 3.34
CA GLY A 7 0.12 6.16 2.57
C GLY A 7 0.10 4.72 3.03
N TRP A 8 -0.87 3.99 2.48
CA TRP A 8 -1.10 2.58 2.80
C TRP A 8 -0.77 1.65 1.64
N GLU A 9 -0.64 2.20 0.44
CA GLU A 9 -0.50 1.44 -0.81
C GLU A 9 0.55 2.08 -1.71
N PHE A 10 1.41 1.25 -2.31
CA PHE A 10 2.34 1.67 -3.34
C PHE A 10 2.68 0.46 -4.25
N PRO A 11 2.60 0.59 -5.59
CA PRO A 11 2.98 -0.48 -6.53
C PRO A 11 4.47 -0.86 -6.43
N PRO A 12 4.84 -2.14 -6.64
CA PRO A 12 3.98 -3.25 -7.06
C PRO A 12 3.29 -4.00 -5.92
N PHE A 13 3.49 -3.59 -4.66
CA PHE A 13 3.15 -4.42 -3.50
C PHE A 13 1.69 -4.28 -3.05
N PHE A 14 1.11 -3.09 -3.22
CA PHE A 14 -0.31 -2.83 -3.01
C PHE A 14 -0.75 -1.83 -4.07
N ALA A 15 -1.41 -2.32 -5.11
CA ALA A 15 -1.75 -1.56 -6.32
C ALA A 15 -3.26 -1.39 -6.47
N GLY A 16 -3.95 -1.01 -5.39
CA GLY A 16 -5.32 -0.52 -5.47
C GLY A 16 -5.35 0.91 -6.05
N GLY A 17 -6.55 1.48 -6.17
CA GLY A 17 -6.73 2.80 -6.80
C GLY A 17 -5.93 3.91 -6.11
N ALA A 18 -5.88 3.88 -4.77
CA ALA A 18 -5.08 4.83 -3.99
C ALA A 18 -3.58 4.68 -4.26
N GLY A 19 -3.07 3.44 -4.31
CA GLY A 19 -1.65 3.17 -4.59
C GLY A 19 -1.22 3.65 -5.98
N ILE A 20 -2.07 3.45 -7.00
CA ILE A 20 -1.79 3.93 -8.36
C ILE A 20 -1.71 5.46 -8.41
N VAL A 21 -2.64 6.16 -7.78
CA VAL A 21 -2.62 7.63 -7.71
C VAL A 21 -1.36 8.13 -7.00
N CYS A 22 -0.99 7.53 -5.86
CA CYS A 22 0.24 7.88 -5.16
C CYS A 22 1.50 7.66 -6.00
N SER A 23 1.56 6.57 -6.77
CA SER A 23 2.66 6.29 -7.70
C SER A 23 2.75 7.35 -8.80
N GLU A 24 1.65 7.63 -9.51
CA GLU A 24 1.66 8.59 -10.62
C GLU A 24 1.93 10.02 -10.14
N LEU A 25 1.37 10.41 -8.99
CA LEU A 25 1.69 11.69 -8.34
C LEU A 25 3.18 11.77 -7.98
N SER A 26 3.75 10.70 -7.43
CA SER A 26 5.17 10.65 -7.08
C SER A 26 6.04 10.81 -8.33
N LYS A 27 5.73 10.10 -9.41
CA LYS A 27 6.42 10.25 -10.69
C LYS A 27 6.35 11.68 -11.21
N ALA A 28 5.16 12.29 -11.22
CA ALA A 28 4.97 13.67 -11.67
C ALA A 28 5.75 14.70 -10.83
N LEU A 29 5.87 14.49 -9.52
CA LEU A 29 6.65 15.37 -8.64
C LEU A 29 8.16 15.17 -8.80
N ILE A 30 8.60 13.93 -9.01
CA ILE A 30 10.01 13.59 -9.25
C ILE A 30 10.52 14.24 -10.54
N THR A 31 9.70 14.29 -11.61
CA THR A 31 10.10 15.00 -12.85
C THR A 31 10.30 16.50 -12.64
N GLN A 32 9.73 17.07 -11.57
CA GLN A 32 9.96 18.46 -11.14
C GLN A 32 11.13 18.61 -10.16
N GLY A 33 11.94 17.57 -9.93
CA GLY A 33 13.08 17.60 -9.01
C GLY A 33 12.68 17.53 -7.53
N THR A 34 11.56 16.87 -7.23
CA THR A 34 11.12 16.64 -5.84
C THR A 34 11.69 15.35 -5.28
N ASP A 35 12.33 15.43 -4.12
CA ASP A 35 12.71 14.26 -3.32
C ASP A 35 11.54 13.84 -2.44
N ILE A 36 11.12 12.59 -2.56
CA ILE A 36 9.96 12.04 -1.87
C ILE A 36 10.40 10.96 -0.88
N LEU A 37 9.90 11.09 0.34
CA LEU A 37 9.88 10.01 1.32
C LEU A 37 8.45 9.52 1.50
N PHE A 38 8.16 8.31 1.03
CA PHE A 38 6.87 7.68 1.21
C PHE A 38 6.91 6.75 2.42
N VAL A 39 6.00 6.91 3.37
CA VAL A 39 5.97 6.13 4.61
C VAL A 39 4.70 5.29 4.65
N MET A 40 4.91 3.98 4.80
CA MET A 40 3.86 2.99 4.95
C MET A 40 3.92 2.37 6.36
N PRO A 41 2.78 2.20 7.03
CA PRO A 41 2.72 1.54 8.33
C PRO A 41 3.07 0.05 8.23
N SER A 42 2.58 -0.64 7.20
CA SER A 42 2.81 -2.07 6.94
C SER A 42 3.05 -2.30 5.45
N GLY A 43 3.84 -3.32 5.11
CA GLY A 43 4.19 -3.63 3.73
C GLY A 43 5.25 -4.72 3.60
N PRO A 44 5.77 -4.97 2.38
CA PRO A 44 6.81 -5.97 2.14
C PRO A 44 8.12 -5.61 2.85
N ASP A 45 8.93 -6.61 3.18
CA ASP A 45 10.26 -6.40 3.77
C ASP A 45 11.23 -5.68 2.80
N ASN A 46 11.07 -5.89 1.49
CA ASN A 46 11.89 -5.27 0.47
C ASN A 46 11.03 -4.35 -0.43
N THR A 47 11.39 -3.07 -0.50
CA THR A 47 10.73 -2.04 -1.31
C THR A 47 11.55 -1.58 -2.52
N SER A 48 12.75 -2.13 -2.74
CA SER A 48 13.70 -1.59 -3.72
C SER A 48 13.18 -1.57 -5.16
N SER A 49 12.24 -2.46 -5.52
CA SER A 49 11.62 -2.46 -6.86
C SER A 49 10.66 -1.31 -7.11
N ALA A 50 10.23 -0.59 -6.07
CA ALA A 50 9.35 0.57 -6.15
C ALA A 50 10.08 1.90 -5.94
N GLU A 51 11.36 1.85 -5.54
CA GLU A 51 12.17 3.03 -5.22
C GLU A 51 12.90 3.57 -6.45
N SER A 52 13.29 4.84 -6.39
CA SER A 52 14.12 5.49 -7.40
C SER A 52 15.06 6.49 -6.73
N GLN A 53 15.93 7.15 -7.49
CA GLN A 53 16.89 8.12 -6.95
C GLN A 53 16.22 9.20 -6.07
N ASN A 54 15.03 9.66 -6.46
CA ASN A 54 14.28 10.71 -5.76
C ASN A 54 13.03 10.18 -5.03
N LEU A 55 12.90 8.86 -4.88
CA LEU A 55 11.80 8.22 -4.15
C LEU A 55 12.33 7.13 -3.23
N LYS A 56 12.16 7.34 -1.93
CA LYS A 56 12.45 6.34 -0.91
C LYS A 56 11.17 5.90 -0.22
N ILE A 57 11.03 4.60 0.03
CA ILE A 57 9.88 4.05 0.74
C ILE A 57 10.35 3.52 2.11
N ILE A 58 9.61 3.85 3.16
CA ILE A 58 9.84 3.30 4.50
C ILE A 58 8.60 2.53 4.92
N VAL A 59 8.77 1.23 5.13
CA VAL A 59 7.78 0.40 5.83
C VAL A 59 8.13 0.38 7.32
N THR A 60 7.31 1.05 8.12
CA THR A 60 7.62 1.28 9.54
C THR A 60 7.60 -0.01 10.36
N ASN A 61 6.69 -0.95 10.10
CA ASN A 61 6.67 -2.24 10.79
C ASN A 61 7.96 -3.05 10.57
N ASN A 62 8.60 -2.92 9.40
CA ASN A 62 9.83 -3.65 9.07
C ASN A 62 11.06 -2.94 9.61
N LYS A 63 11.08 -1.60 9.55
CA LYS A 63 12.20 -0.78 10.00
C LYS A 63 12.27 -0.62 11.52
N TYR A 64 11.11 -0.57 12.19
CA TYR A 64 11.00 -0.33 13.63
C TYR A 64 10.32 -1.51 14.33
N ARG A 65 10.81 -2.73 14.09
CA ARG A 65 10.31 -3.97 14.73
C ARG A 65 10.26 -3.89 16.27
N ASN A 66 11.09 -3.03 16.87
CA ASN A 66 11.16 -2.82 18.32
C ASN A 66 10.15 -1.77 18.85
N VAL A 67 9.45 -1.05 17.97
CA VAL A 67 8.37 -0.14 18.34
C VAL A 67 7.06 -0.95 18.37
N LYS A 68 6.32 -0.87 19.48
CA LYS A 68 5.05 -1.58 19.65
C LYS A 68 3.92 -0.96 18.79
N ILE A 69 3.97 -1.14 17.48
CA ILE A 69 2.81 -0.90 16.62
C ILE A 69 1.94 -2.15 16.66
N ARG A 70 0.73 -2.05 17.23
CA ARG A 70 -0.25 -3.14 17.22
C ARG A 70 -1.20 -2.95 16.04
N ILE A 71 -1.02 -3.74 15.00
CA ILE A 71 -1.93 -3.77 13.84
C ILE A 71 -3.00 -4.84 14.09
N LYS A 72 -4.26 -4.43 14.24
CA LYS A 72 -5.40 -5.35 14.32
C LYS A 72 -6.03 -5.46 12.94
N LYS A 73 -5.92 -6.63 12.32
CA LYS A 73 -6.60 -6.94 11.05
C LYS A 73 -8.01 -7.44 11.34
N ILE A 74 -8.93 -7.13 10.45
CA ILE A 74 -10.32 -7.61 10.48
C ILE A 74 -10.51 -8.43 9.22
N ASP A 75 -10.89 -9.69 9.38
CA ASP A 75 -11.22 -10.55 8.25
C ASP A 75 -12.45 -9.98 7.56
N SER A 76 -12.32 -9.75 6.26
CA SER A 76 -13.35 -9.09 5.46
C SER A 76 -13.35 -9.66 4.07
N LEU A 77 -14.55 -9.87 3.52
CA LEU A 77 -14.76 -10.17 2.11
C LEU A 77 -14.56 -8.94 1.22
N LEU A 78 -14.49 -7.73 1.82
CA LEU A 78 -14.25 -6.50 1.09
C LEU A 78 -12.80 -6.45 0.58
N HIS A 79 -12.67 -6.30 -0.72
CA HIS A 79 -11.39 -6.13 -1.41
C HIS A 79 -11.53 -5.06 -2.50
N ALA A 80 -10.40 -4.51 -2.94
CA ALA A 80 -10.38 -3.49 -3.99
C ALA A 80 -11.08 -4.02 -5.25
N TYR A 81 -11.86 -3.16 -5.91
CA TYR A 81 -12.60 -3.46 -7.13
C TYR A 81 -13.67 -4.57 -7.02
N ALA A 82 -14.07 -4.96 -5.80
CA ALA A 82 -15.17 -5.89 -5.60
C ALA A 82 -16.48 -5.34 -6.20
N THR A 83 -17.25 -6.21 -6.86
CA THR A 83 -18.61 -5.92 -7.33
C THR A 83 -19.63 -6.59 -6.42
N PRO A 84 -20.91 -6.14 -6.42
CA PRO A 84 -21.96 -6.83 -5.68
C PRO A 84 -22.04 -8.32 -6.03
N GLN A 85 -21.81 -8.67 -7.30
CA GLN A 85 -21.81 -10.05 -7.78
C GLN A 85 -20.64 -10.85 -7.21
N SER A 86 -19.41 -10.33 -7.29
CA SER A 86 -18.23 -11.05 -6.77
C SER A 86 -18.29 -11.22 -5.26
N TYR A 87 -18.80 -10.22 -4.54
CA TYR A 87 -19.01 -10.29 -3.10
C TYR A 87 -20.00 -11.40 -2.73
N ASN A 88 -21.18 -11.44 -3.38
CA ASN A 88 -22.19 -12.47 -3.09
C ASN A 88 -21.68 -13.88 -3.39
N GLN A 89 -20.88 -14.05 -4.44
CA GLN A 89 -20.25 -15.32 -4.78
C GLN A 89 -19.29 -15.78 -3.67
N GLN A 90 -18.39 -14.90 -3.21
CA GLN A 90 -17.46 -15.22 -2.12
C GLN A 90 -18.18 -15.47 -0.79
N TYR A 91 -19.23 -14.69 -0.50
CA TYR A 91 -20.06 -14.88 0.68
C TYR A 91 -20.74 -16.25 0.69
N THR A 92 -21.28 -16.67 -0.46
CA THR A 92 -21.93 -17.98 -0.61
C THR A 92 -20.91 -19.12 -0.45
N GLN A 93 -19.71 -18.97 -1.01
CA GLN A 93 -18.62 -19.94 -0.83
C GLN A 93 -18.20 -20.07 0.65
N MET A 94 -18.08 -18.95 1.35
CA MET A 94 -17.72 -18.91 2.77
C MET A 94 -18.75 -19.62 3.66
N ILE A 95 -20.05 -19.47 3.39
CA ILE A 95 -21.12 -20.12 4.16
C ILE A 95 -21.21 -21.62 3.87
N ASN A 96 -21.00 -22.02 2.62
CA ASN A 96 -21.22 -23.39 2.17
C ASN A 96 -20.04 -24.35 2.47
N GLY A 97 -18.96 -23.86 3.09
CA GLY A 97 -17.93 -24.70 3.70
C GLY A 97 -17.15 -25.58 2.71
N THR A 98 -16.52 -24.95 1.71
CA THR A 98 -15.45 -25.58 0.92
C THR A 98 -14.19 -24.73 0.98
#